data_AF-A0A7Z8QIG0-F1
#
_entry.id   AF-A0A7Z8QIG0-F1
#
_cell.length_a   1.000
_cell.length_b   1.000
_cell.length_c   1.000
_cell.angle_alpha   90.00
_cell.angle_beta   90.00
_cell.angle_gamma   90.00
#
_symmetry.space_group_name_H-M   'P 1'
#
loop_
_entity.id
_entity.type
_entity.pdbx_description
1 polymer ?
#
loop_
_entity_poly.entity_id
_entity_poly.type
_entity_poly.pdbx_seq_one_letter_code
_entity_poly.pdbx_strand_id
1 'polypeptide(L)'
;TPCDIGSKTGGLTGNYRARQNVVFEHGFLIGKLSRARVSAVVKGSVETPNDISGVVYTSMDNEDQWKQQLLVELRDAGYQV
;
A
#
# COMPACT_ATOMS: atom_id res chain seq x y z
N THR A 1 -5.65 -6.93 8.40
CA THR A 1 -6.24 -6.15 9.50
C THR A 1 -5.50 -4.83 9.54
N PRO A 2 -6.14 -3.66 9.66
CA PRO A 2 -5.41 -2.40 9.80
C PRO A 2 -4.62 -2.44 11.12
N CYS A 3 -3.32 -2.13 11.09
CA CYS A 3 -2.38 -2.50 12.14
C CYS A 3 -1.92 -1.35 13.06
N ASP A 4 -2.34 -0.11 12.81
CA ASP A 4 -2.03 1.07 13.62
C ASP A 4 -3.10 2.17 13.46
N ILE A 5 -3.30 3.00 14.49
CA ILE A 5 -4.26 4.12 14.51
C ILE A 5 -3.49 5.43 14.66
N GLY A 6 -3.57 6.29 13.65
CA GLY A 6 -3.05 7.65 13.71
C GLY A 6 -4.14 8.63 14.14
N SER A 7 -3.79 9.61 14.97
CA SER A 7 -4.66 10.76 15.24
C SER A 7 -3.83 12.04 15.20
N LYS A 8 -4.46 13.14 14.77
CA LYS A 8 -3.85 14.47 14.89
C LYS A 8 -3.78 14.84 16.38
N THR A 9 -2.76 15.59 16.79
CA THR A 9 -2.67 16.10 18.16
C THR A 9 -3.92 16.94 18.47
N GLY A 10 -4.71 16.51 19.47
CA GLY A 10 -6.01 17.13 19.82
C GLY A 10 -7.24 16.57 19.07
N GLY A 11 -7.08 15.56 18.23
CA GLY A 11 -8.17 14.91 17.50
C GLY A 11 -8.98 13.92 18.36
N LEU A 12 -10.31 14.01 18.28
CA LEU A 12 -11.25 13.11 18.97
C LEU A 12 -11.41 11.74 18.28
N THR A 13 -10.98 11.62 17.02
CA THR A 13 -11.08 10.41 16.20
C THR A 13 -9.75 10.11 15.52
N GLY A 14 -9.38 8.83 15.50
CA GLY A 14 -8.18 8.34 14.82
C GLY A 14 -8.55 7.54 13.57
N ASN A 15 -7.71 7.62 12.55
CA ASN A 15 -7.84 6.87 11.31
C ASN A 15 -6.81 5.74 11.28
N TYR A 16 -7.16 4.65 10.60
CA TYR A 16 -6.20 3.56 10.39
C TYR A 16 -5.08 4.03 9.46
N ARG A 17 -3.84 3.68 9.79
CA ARG A 17 -2.66 4.01 8.98
C ARG A 17 -1.74 2.81 8.86
N ALA A 18 -0.84 2.85 7.88
CA ALA A 18 0.28 1.91 7.82
C ALA A 18 1.30 2.22 8.95
N ARG A 19 1.90 1.17 9.53
CA ARG A 19 3.00 1.33 10.50
C ARG A 19 4.22 1.93 9.80
N GLN A 20 4.99 2.74 10.52
CA GLN A 20 6.20 3.38 9.97
C GLN A 20 7.19 2.36 9.38
N ASN A 21 7.38 1.21 10.02
CA ASN A 21 8.26 0.16 9.49
C ASN A 21 7.78 -0.37 8.14
N VAL A 22 6.47 -0.55 7.96
CA VAL A 22 5.89 -1.03 6.70
C VAL A 22 6.13 0.00 5.59
N VAL A 23 5.96 1.28 5.91
CA VAL A 23 6.23 2.37 4.98
C VAL A 23 7.72 2.44 4.60
N PHE A 24 8.61 2.29 5.58
CA PHE A 24 10.06 2.27 5.36
C PHE A 24 10.49 1.09 4.48
N GLU A 25 10.04 -0.12 4.81
CA GLU A 25 10.32 -1.34 4.04
C GLU A 25 9.81 -1.22 2.61
N HIS A 26 8.63 -0.63 2.41
CA HIS A 26 8.08 -0.40 1.08
C HIS A 26 8.95 0.56 0.26
N GLY A 27 9.37 1.69 0.85
CA GLY A 27 10.30 2.61 0.21
C GLY A 27 11.66 1.98 -0.12
N PHE A 28 12.19 1.17 0.79
CA PHE A 28 13.42 0.40 0.58
C PHE A 28 13.29 -0.58 -0.60
N LEU A 29 12.17 -1.31 -0.68
CA LEU A 29 11.89 -2.23 -1.79
C LEU A 29 11.78 -1.50 -3.13
N ILE A 30 11.12 -0.33 -3.17
CA ILE A 30 11.06 0.50 -4.38
C ILE A 30 12.48 0.90 -4.84
N GLY A 31 13.33 1.32 -3.90
CA GLY A 31 14.73 1.66 -4.21
C GLY A 31 15.54 0.47 -4.73
N LYS A 32 15.29 -0.73 -4.19
CA LYS A 32 16.05 -1.95 -4.54
C LYS A 32 15.54 -2.65 -5.81
N LEU A 33 14.24 -2.69 -6.03
CA LEU A 33 13.58 -3.49 -7.08
C LEU A 33 12.99 -2.63 -8.20
N SER A 34 13.04 -1.30 -8.09
CA SER A 34 12.26 -0.33 -8.86
C SER A 34 10.76 -0.35 -8.54
N ARG A 35 10.10 0.79 -8.78
CA ARG A 35 8.66 0.97 -8.53
C ARG A 35 7.79 -0.05 -9.29
N ALA A 36 8.18 -0.45 -10.49
CA ALA A 36 7.39 -1.38 -11.30
C ALA A 36 7.32 -2.82 -10.75
N ARG A 37 8.13 -3.15 -9.74
CA ARG A 37 8.19 -4.48 -9.12
C ARG A 37 7.70 -4.50 -7.67
N VAL A 38 7.06 -3.42 -7.22
CA VAL A 38 6.58 -3.29 -5.83
C VAL A 38 5.17 -2.71 -5.85
N SER A 39 4.23 -3.42 -5.22
CA SER A 39 2.82 -3.04 -5.15
C SER A 39 2.35 -3.03 -3.69
N ALA A 40 1.58 -2.01 -3.29
CA ALA A 40 1.04 -1.87 -1.94
C ALA A 40 -0.45 -2.21 -1.93
N VAL A 41 -0.81 -3.40 -1.44
CA VAL A 41 -2.22 -3.81 -1.32
C VAL A 41 -2.74 -3.49 0.08
N VAL A 42 -3.81 -2.70 0.19
CA VAL A 42 -4.35 -2.21 1.47
C VAL A 42 -5.77 -2.69 1.71
N LYS A 43 -6.06 -3.15 2.93
CA LYS A 43 -7.41 -3.60 3.31
C LYS A 43 -8.17 -2.48 4.01
N GLY A 44 -9.32 -2.11 3.45
CA GLY A 44 -10.21 -1.08 4.00
C GLY A 44 -9.66 0.34 3.80
N SER A 45 -10.28 1.31 4.48
CA SER A 45 -9.83 2.71 4.45
C SER A 45 -8.61 2.89 5.36
N VAL A 46 -7.47 3.21 4.75
CA VAL A 46 -6.23 3.55 5.45
C VAL A 46 -5.81 4.94 4.98
N GLU A 47 -5.55 5.85 5.90
CA GLU A 47 -4.97 7.15 5.58
C GLU A 47 -3.55 6.95 5.05
N THR A 48 -3.32 7.48 3.86
CA THR A 48 -1.99 7.53 3.26
C THR A 48 -1.27 8.78 3.77
N PRO A 49 -0.01 8.67 4.20
CA PRO A 49 0.76 9.85 4.57
C PRO A 49 0.87 10.80 3.36
N ASN A 50 0.59 12.10 3.54
CA ASN A 50 0.66 13.10 2.48
C ASN A 50 2.01 13.11 1.73
N ASP A 51 3.09 12.77 2.45
CA ASP A 51 4.48 12.78 1.94
C ASP A 51 4.81 11.58 1.02
N ILE A 52 3.87 10.66 0.81
CA ILE A 52 4.07 9.38 0.11
C ILE A 52 3.09 9.24 -1.08
N SER A 53 2.72 10.37 -1.68
CA SER A 53 1.86 10.47 -2.87
C SER A 53 2.39 9.72 -4.12
N GLY A 54 3.64 9.24 -4.09
CA GLY A 54 4.23 8.37 -5.11
C GLY A 54 3.93 6.87 -4.97
N VAL A 55 3.36 6.43 -3.84
CA VAL A 55 2.96 5.03 -3.64
C VAL A 55 1.53 4.84 -4.12
N VAL A 56 1.36 3.99 -5.12
CA VAL A 56 0.04 3.56 -5.57
C VAL A 56 -0.43 2.48 -4.61
N TYR A 57 -1.52 2.76 -3.90
CA TYR A 57 -2.16 1.81 -3.03
C TYR A 57 -3.31 1.15 -3.77
N THR A 58 -3.23 -0.16 -3.94
CA THR A 58 -4.30 -0.98 -4.50
C THR A 58 -5.22 -1.39 -3.38
N SER A 59 -6.48 -0.95 -3.43
CA SER A 59 -7.47 -1.35 -2.44
C SER A 59 -7.78 -2.85 -2.61
N MET A 60 -7.60 -3.61 -1.53
CA MET A 60 -8.10 -4.97 -1.41
C MET A 60 -9.62 -4.90 -1.28
N ASP A 61 -10.28 -5.10 -2.40
CA ASP A 61 -11.73 -5.15 -2.52
C ASP A 61 -12.27 -6.54 -2.13
N ASN A 62 -13.56 -6.60 -1.83
CA ASN A 62 -14.21 -7.87 -1.45
C ASN A 62 -14.42 -8.81 -2.65
N GLU A 63 -14.30 -8.29 -3.87
CA GLU A 63 -14.46 -9.04 -5.12
C GLU A 63 -13.12 -9.59 -5.65
N ASP A 64 -12.03 -9.44 -4.89
CA ASP A 64 -10.69 -9.91 -5.28
C ASP A 64 -10.15 -9.32 -6.60
N GLN A 65 -10.69 -8.19 -7.09
CA GLN A 65 -10.19 -7.54 -8.31
C GLN A 65 -8.74 -7.07 -8.16
N TRP A 66 -8.29 -6.78 -6.93
CA TRP A 66 -6.88 -6.49 -6.65
C TRP A 66 -5.93 -7.59 -7.14
N LYS A 67 -6.39 -8.86 -7.17
CA LYS A 67 -5.61 -9.98 -7.70
C LYS A 67 -5.45 -9.89 -9.21
N GLN A 68 -6.50 -9.49 -9.92
CA GLN A 68 -6.45 -9.33 -11.37
C GLN A 68 -5.51 -8.19 -11.77
N GLN A 69 -5.57 -7.07 -11.04
CA GLN A 69 -4.63 -5.95 -11.24
C GLN A 69 -3.18 -6.39 -10.98
N LEU A 70 -2.95 -7.16 -9.91
CA LEU A 70 -1.63 -7.71 -9.61
C LEU A 70 -1.13 -8.69 -10.70
N LEU A 71 -2.01 -9.51 -11.26
CA LEU A 71 -1.66 -10.41 -12.37
C LEU A 71 -1.21 -9.63 -13.61
N VAL A 72 -1.87 -8.51 -13.92
CA VAL A 72 -1.45 -7.61 -15.01
C VAL A 72 -0.07 -7.03 -14.71
N GLU A 73 0.15 -6.48 -13.51
CA GLU A 73 1.46 -5.94 -13.09
C GLU A 73 2.58 -7.00 -13.14
N LEU A 74 2.28 -8.24 -12.75
CA LEU A 74 3.24 -9.34 -12.80
C LEU A 74 3.61 -9.70 -14.25
N ARG A 75 2.64 -9.72 -15.17
CA ARG A 75 2.91 -9.95 -16.60
C ARG A 75 3.74 -8.83 -17.20
N ASP A 76 3.41 -7.57 -16.87
CA ASP A 76 4.18 -6.39 -17.31
C ASP A 76 5.61 -6.39 -16.75
N ALA A 77 5.83 -6.96 -15.55
CA ALA A 77 7.15 -7.17 -14.97
C ALA A 77 7.91 -8.38 -15.54
N GLY A 78 7.29 -9.16 -16.45
CA GLY A 78 7.90 -10.28 -17.17
C GLY A 78 7.74 -11.66 -16.51
N TYR A 79 6.81 -11.82 -15.57
CA TYR A 79 6.53 -13.12 -14.94
C TYR A 79 5.51 -13.93 -15.75
N GLN A 80 5.67 -15.26 -15.78
CA GLN A 80 4.68 -16.18 -16.37
C GLN A 80 3.66 -16.60 -15.31
N VAL A 81 2.49 -15.96 -15.35
CA VAL A 81 1.36 -16.13 -14.41
C VAL A 81 0.00 -16.13 -15.10
#